data_AF-A0AA88HI75-F1
#
_entry.id   AF-A0AA88HI75-F1
#
_cell.length_a   1.000
_cell.length_b   1.000
_cell.length_c   1.000
_cell.angle_alpha   90.00
_cell.angle_beta   90.00
_cell.angle_gamma   90.00
#
_symmetry.space_group_name_H-M   'P 1'
#
loop_
_entity.id
_entity.type
_entity.pdbx_description
1 polymer ?
#
loop_
_entity_poly.entity_id
_entity_poly.type
_entity_poly.pdbx_seq_one_letter_code
_entity_poly.pdbx_strand_id
1 'polypeptide(L)'
;MSSFPSPSVLFFNAQEAIHALDFSPSSGSELYIDSIYSMNQTKDHHIDLYFSTQKKYISFKLDTGADANILPLKEYERLCPRPTLNKTSSILTSYTNGKLDAYGVCEAEIQYKDRPGQKHKFFVVDTPKVPIISRQTSVDLGLVKFIFDGLTTQPCRDRIKIMID
;
A
#
# COMPACT_ATOMS: atom_id res chain seq x y z
N MET A 1 18.75 52.99 51.94
CA MET A 1 19.19 54.08 51.05
C MET A 1 20.25 53.48 50.14
N SER A 2 19.90 53.10 48.91
CA SER A 2 20.07 53.91 47.68
C SER A 2 21.57 54.02 47.27
N SER A 3 21.99 53.76 46.03
CA SER A 3 21.25 53.92 44.77
C SER A 3 21.80 53.07 43.61
N PHE A 4 20.92 52.70 42.66
CA PHE A 4 21.24 52.42 41.25
C PHE A 4 21.42 53.78 40.48
N PRO A 5 21.48 53.86 39.13
CA PRO A 5 22.52 53.38 38.18
C PRO A 5 22.89 54.46 37.11
N SER A 6 23.39 54.02 35.93
CA SER A 6 23.37 54.72 34.61
C SER A 6 24.49 55.76 34.35
N PRO A 7 24.76 56.21 33.10
CA PRO A 7 24.34 55.76 31.75
C PRO A 7 25.53 55.17 30.92
N SER A 8 25.57 54.93 29.60
CA SER A 8 24.70 55.17 28.40
C SER A 8 24.89 53.97 27.43
N VAL A 9 23.91 53.45 26.67
CA VAL A 9 23.21 53.93 25.45
C VAL A 9 24.10 54.20 24.23
N LEU A 10 23.97 53.34 23.19
CA LEU A 10 23.58 53.73 21.83
C LEU A 10 23.09 52.51 21.00
N PHE A 11 21.96 52.65 20.31
CA PHE A 11 21.39 51.65 19.40
C PHE A 11 21.96 51.82 17.99
N PHE A 12 22.01 50.74 17.18
CA PHE A 12 21.55 50.75 15.78
C PHE A 12 21.29 49.32 15.25
N ASN A 13 20.67 49.22 14.07
CA ASN A 13 19.90 48.06 13.59
C ASN A 13 20.65 47.06 12.68
N ALA A 14 20.11 45.82 12.68
CA ALA A 14 19.92 44.90 11.54
C ALA A 14 21.07 44.08 10.89
N GLN A 15 20.63 42.89 10.45
CA GLN A 15 21.12 42.00 9.39
C GLN A 15 22.19 40.91 9.69
N GLU A 16 21.66 39.69 9.86
CA GLU A 16 22.15 38.36 9.45
C GLU A 16 23.61 37.89 9.68
N ALA A 17 23.74 36.83 10.49
CA ALA A 17 24.61 35.69 10.17
C ALA A 17 24.05 34.38 10.79
N ILE A 18 23.70 33.45 9.90
CA ILE A 18 23.26 32.06 10.14
C ILE A 18 23.96 31.37 11.33
N HIS A 19 23.24 31.18 12.45
CA HIS A 19 23.69 30.32 13.55
C HIS A 19 23.29 28.88 13.25
N ALA A 20 24.23 27.93 13.41
CA ALA A 20 23.92 26.51 13.31
C ALA A 20 22.84 26.15 14.34
N LEU A 21 21.74 25.53 13.88
CA LEU A 21 20.74 24.98 14.79
C LEU A 21 21.25 23.64 15.30
N ASP A 22 21.52 23.60 16.61
CA ASP A 22 21.67 22.35 17.35
C ASP A 22 20.47 21.44 17.05
N PHE A 23 20.77 20.15 16.83
CA PHE A 23 19.76 19.11 16.67
C PHE A 23 19.09 18.86 18.04
N SER A 24 18.14 19.72 18.43
CA SER A 24 17.17 19.33 19.45
C SER A 24 16.36 18.16 18.88
N PRO A 25 16.24 17.02 19.57
CA PRO A 25 15.45 15.90 19.07
C PRO A 25 13.98 16.29 19.01
N SER A 26 13.52 16.71 17.84
CA SER A 26 12.09 16.77 17.56
C SER A 26 11.53 15.35 17.64
N SER A 27 10.35 15.20 18.24
CA SER A 27 9.70 13.91 18.52
C SER A 27 9.17 13.24 17.24
N GLY A 28 10.05 12.95 16.29
CA GLY A 28 9.77 12.13 15.13
C GLY A 28 9.73 10.65 15.52
N SER A 29 8.69 9.94 15.09
CA SER A 29 8.64 8.49 15.19
C SER A 29 9.72 7.88 14.31
N GLU A 30 10.80 7.35 14.89
CA GLU A 30 11.79 6.57 14.16
C GLU A 30 11.13 5.35 13.52
N LEU A 31 11.19 5.25 12.19
CA LEU A 31 10.68 4.11 11.44
C LEU A 31 11.83 3.12 11.20
N TYR A 32 11.80 2.00 11.92
CA TYR A 32 12.84 0.98 11.84
C TYR A 32 12.53 -0.06 10.76
N ILE A 33 13.21 0.01 9.62
CA ILE A 33 13.08 -0.96 8.52
C ILE A 33 14.17 -2.04 8.67
N ASP A 34 13.87 -3.08 9.46
CA ASP A 34 14.83 -4.09 9.93
C ASP A 34 15.48 -4.93 8.81
N SER A 35 14.74 -5.24 7.74
CA SER A 35 15.31 -5.95 6.58
C SER A 35 14.59 -5.66 5.27
N ILE A 36 15.19 -4.86 4.38
CA ILE A 36 14.77 -4.75 2.99
C ILE A 36 15.45 -5.88 2.19
N TYR A 37 14.70 -6.95 1.90
CA TYR A 37 15.12 -7.93 0.89
C TYR A 37 14.87 -7.37 -0.51
N SER A 38 15.69 -6.42 -0.94
CA SER A 38 15.68 -5.90 -2.31
C SER A 38 16.34 -6.91 -3.24
N MET A 39 15.54 -7.79 -3.86
CA MET A 39 15.96 -8.47 -5.08
C MET A 39 15.87 -7.52 -6.28
N ASN A 40 16.71 -6.47 -6.26
CA ASN A 40 17.07 -5.60 -7.40
C ASN A 40 15.93 -5.19 -8.35
N GLN A 41 14.73 -4.87 -7.86
CA GLN A 41 13.65 -4.33 -8.70
C GLN A 41 12.89 -3.21 -8.01
N THR A 42 13.15 -1.97 -8.42
CA THR A 42 12.28 -0.79 -8.19
C THR A 42 11.07 -0.83 -9.13
N LYS A 43 10.42 -1.99 -9.23
CA LYS A 43 9.17 -2.20 -9.96
C LYS A 43 8.10 -2.55 -8.94
N ASP A 44 6.92 -1.98 -9.11
CA ASP A 44 5.71 -2.51 -8.49
C ASP A 44 5.67 -4.03 -8.67
N HIS A 45 5.41 -4.77 -7.59
CA HIS A 45 5.41 -6.23 -7.63
C HIS A 45 4.19 -6.71 -8.44
N HIS A 46 4.41 -6.92 -9.73
CA HIS A 46 3.42 -7.48 -10.63
C HIS A 46 3.45 -9.00 -10.61
N ILE A 47 2.27 -9.60 -10.66
CA ILE A 47 2.05 -11.04 -10.75
C ILE A 47 1.05 -11.35 -11.85
N ASP A 48 1.26 -12.43 -12.57
CA ASP A 48 0.30 -12.91 -13.57
C ASP A 48 -0.58 -14.00 -12.97
N LEU A 49 -1.89 -13.81 -13.01
CA LEU A 49 -2.89 -14.72 -12.47
C LEU A 49 -3.72 -15.30 -13.61
N TYR A 50 -3.89 -16.62 -13.60
CA TYR A 50 -4.69 -17.35 -14.58
C TYR A 50 -6.17 -17.34 -14.17
N PHE A 51 -7.02 -16.76 -15.00
CA PHE A 51 -8.48 -16.78 -14.82
C PHE A 51 -9.03 -18.06 -15.46
N SER A 52 -9.29 -19.09 -14.66
CA SER A 52 -9.57 -20.46 -15.13
C SER A 52 -10.76 -20.54 -16.09
N THR A 53 -11.86 -19.84 -15.78
CA THR A 53 -13.08 -19.80 -16.60
C THR A 53 -12.85 -19.11 -17.96
N GLN A 54 -12.00 -18.08 -18.00
CA GLN A 54 -11.71 -17.29 -19.21
C GLN A 54 -10.46 -17.78 -19.96
N LYS A 55 -9.72 -18.73 -19.38
CA LYS A 55 -8.46 -19.30 -19.89
C LYS A 55 -7.42 -18.24 -20.25
N LYS A 56 -7.34 -17.17 -19.45
CA LYS A 56 -6.54 -15.96 -19.74
C LYS A 56 -5.68 -15.57 -18.55
N TYR A 57 -4.43 -15.18 -18.81
CA TYR A 57 -3.58 -14.51 -17.81
C TYR A 57 -3.85 -13.00 -17.76
N ILE A 58 -3.87 -12.44 -16.55
CA ILE A 58 -3.99 -11.00 -16.31
C ILE A 58 -2.91 -10.62 -15.30
N SER A 59 -2.19 -9.52 -15.59
CA SER A 59 -1.17 -8.99 -14.70
C SER A 59 -1.78 -8.05 -13.66
N PHE A 60 -1.52 -8.32 -12.38
CA PHE A 60 -1.97 -7.53 -11.23
C PHE A 60 -0.80 -6.95 -10.48
N LYS A 61 -0.95 -5.72 -9.97
CA LYS A 61 -0.11 -5.20 -8.90
C LYS A 61 -0.51 -5.87 -7.58
N LEU A 62 0.48 -6.40 -6.86
CA LEU A 62 0.35 -6.85 -5.48
C LEU A 62 0.30 -5.63 -4.55
N ASP A 63 -0.79 -5.44 -3.82
CA ASP A 63 -0.96 -4.31 -2.89
C ASP A 63 -1.39 -4.81 -1.51
N THR A 64 -0.42 -4.94 -0.60
CA THR A 64 -0.65 -5.34 0.79
C THR A 64 -1.28 -4.23 1.63
N GLY A 65 -1.42 -3.01 1.09
CA GLY A 65 -2.20 -1.92 1.70
C GLY A 65 -3.67 -1.92 1.28
N ALA A 66 -4.07 -2.71 0.29
CA ALA A 66 -5.45 -2.80 -0.18
C ALA A 66 -6.23 -3.92 0.50
N ASP A 67 -7.46 -3.62 0.94
CA ASP A 67 -8.39 -4.59 1.53
C ASP A 67 -9.32 -5.28 0.50
N ALA A 68 -9.32 -4.82 -0.76
CA ALA A 68 -10.20 -5.32 -1.81
C ALA A 68 -9.45 -5.50 -3.14
N ASN A 69 -9.74 -6.57 -3.88
CA ASN A 69 -9.20 -6.75 -5.24
C ASN A 69 -9.94 -5.83 -6.21
N ILE A 70 -9.18 -5.13 -7.07
CA ILE A 70 -9.74 -4.21 -8.07
C ILE A 70 -9.48 -4.76 -9.46
N LEU A 71 -10.53 -4.85 -10.28
CA LEU A 71 -10.46 -5.15 -11.69
C LEU A 71 -10.94 -3.93 -12.49
N PRO A 72 -10.06 -3.20 -13.18
CA PRO A 72 -10.44 -2.09 -14.06
C PRO A 72 -11.48 -2.54 -15.08
N LEU A 73 -12.48 -1.70 -15.36
CA LEU A 73 -13.55 -1.99 -16.32
C LEU A 73 -13.00 -2.51 -17.65
N LYS A 74 -11.97 -1.86 -18.19
CA LYS A 74 -11.26 -2.26 -19.43
C LYS A 74 -10.78 -3.73 -19.44
N GLU A 75 -10.41 -4.30 -18.29
CA GLU A 75 -9.97 -5.70 -18.21
C GLU A 75 -11.13 -6.65 -18.01
N TYR A 76 -12.13 -6.25 -17.22
CA TYR A 76 -13.40 -6.98 -17.06
C TYR A 76 -14.15 -7.12 -18.40
N GLU A 77 -14.17 -6.08 -19.23
CA GLU A 77 -14.84 -6.11 -20.53
C GLU A 77 -14.17 -7.08 -21.51
N ARG A 78 -12.85 -7.27 -21.38
CA ARG A 78 -12.01 -8.22 -22.14
C ARG A 78 -12.11 -9.67 -21.62
N LEU A 79 -12.98 -9.97 -20.66
CA LEU A 79 -13.23 -11.33 -20.17
C LEU A 79 -14.32 -12.01 -21.01
N CYS A 80 -14.02 -13.19 -21.53
CA CYS A 80 -14.97 -14.05 -22.24
C CYS A 80 -14.84 -15.51 -21.76
N PRO A 81 -15.91 -16.13 -21.22
CA PRO A 81 -17.19 -15.50 -20.88
C PRO A 81 -17.01 -14.45 -19.78
N ARG A 82 -17.83 -13.42 -19.79
CA ARG A 82 -17.77 -12.33 -18.80
C ARG A 82 -18.39 -12.80 -17.47
N PRO A 83 -17.70 -12.70 -16.31
CA PRO A 83 -18.28 -13.01 -15.01
C PRO A 83 -19.53 -12.19 -14.72
N THR A 84 -20.50 -12.75 -14.01
CA THR A 84 -21.70 -12.01 -13.57
C THR A 84 -21.31 -10.87 -12.63
N LEU A 85 -21.75 -9.65 -12.96
CA LEU A 85 -21.55 -8.46 -12.14
C LEU A 85 -22.76 -8.25 -11.22
N ASN A 86 -22.51 -8.28 -9.92
CA ASN A 86 -23.53 -8.07 -8.90
C ASN A 86 -23.45 -6.64 -8.37
N LYS A 87 -24.59 -6.02 -8.05
CA LYS A 87 -24.61 -4.73 -7.36
C LYS A 87 -23.92 -4.83 -6.01
N THR A 88 -23.24 -3.77 -5.60
CA THR A 88 -22.64 -3.64 -4.27
C THR A 88 -23.07 -2.33 -3.61
N SER A 89 -23.13 -2.33 -2.27
CA SER A 89 -23.29 -1.13 -1.44
C SER A 89 -21.98 -0.71 -0.76
N SER A 90 -20.87 -1.41 -1.02
CA SER A 90 -19.55 -1.05 -0.49
C SER A 90 -19.06 0.25 -1.10
N ILE A 91 -18.65 1.20 -0.26
CA ILE A 91 -17.95 2.40 -0.68
C ILE A 91 -16.47 2.05 -0.77
N LEU A 92 -15.87 2.21 -1.95
CA LEU A 92 -14.42 2.11 -2.12
C LEU A 92 -13.79 3.49 -1.96
N THR A 93 -12.72 3.55 -1.17
CA THR A 93 -11.94 4.78 -0.94
C THR A 93 -10.50 4.52 -1.31
N SER A 94 -9.91 5.36 -2.16
CA SER A 94 -8.50 5.32 -2.48
C SER A 94 -7.66 5.80 -1.30
N TYR A 95 -6.39 5.41 -1.25
CA TYR A 95 -5.42 5.95 -0.28
C TYR A 95 -5.32 7.49 -0.30
N THR A 96 -5.67 8.13 -1.42
CA THR A 96 -5.72 9.59 -1.57
C THR A 96 -7.08 10.20 -1.19
N ASN A 97 -7.88 9.50 -0.37
CA ASN A 97 -9.23 9.86 0.06
C ASN A 97 -10.25 10.15 -1.07
N GLY A 98 -10.00 9.65 -2.28
CA GLY A 98 -10.96 9.72 -3.40
C GLY A 98 -11.96 8.57 -3.33
N LYS A 99 -13.25 8.83 -3.50
CA LYS A 99 -14.23 7.76 -3.70
C LYS A 99 -14.02 7.13 -5.08
N LEU A 100 -14.16 5.81 -5.15
CA LEU A 100 -14.09 5.01 -6.36
C LEU A 100 -15.46 4.36 -6.59
N ASP A 101 -16.17 4.80 -7.62
CA ASP A 101 -17.47 4.22 -7.97
C ASP A 101 -17.26 2.86 -8.65
N ALA A 102 -17.76 1.81 -8.01
CA ALA A 102 -17.75 0.46 -8.55
C ALA A 102 -19.02 0.20 -9.37
N TYR A 103 -18.86 -0.31 -10.59
CA TYR A 103 -19.98 -0.85 -11.38
C TYR A 103 -20.62 -2.08 -10.72
N GLY A 104 -19.84 -2.78 -9.86
CA GLY A 104 -20.31 -3.90 -9.07
C GLY A 104 -19.16 -4.78 -8.59
N VAL A 105 -19.52 -5.99 -8.14
CA VAL A 105 -18.59 -7.05 -7.75
C VAL A 105 -18.86 -8.29 -8.57
N CYS A 106 -17.81 -8.86 -9.15
CA CYS A 106 -17.84 -10.19 -9.75
C CYS A 106 -17.01 -11.18 -8.92
N GLU A 107 -17.26 -12.46 -9.12
CA GLU A 107 -16.42 -13.55 -8.58
C GLU A 107 -15.69 -14.21 -9.75
N ALA A 108 -14.39 -14.45 -9.59
CA ALA A 108 -13.57 -15.15 -10.56
C ALA A 108 -12.73 -16.23 -9.88
N GLU A 109 -12.62 -17.38 -10.54
CA GLU A 109 -11.67 -18.42 -10.16
C GLU A 109 -10.31 -18.09 -10.76
N ILE A 110 -9.32 -17.90 -9.89
CA ILE A 110 -7.96 -17.49 -10.22
C ILE A 110 -6.95 -18.53 -9.72
N GLN A 111 -5.88 -18.71 -10.48
CA GLN A 111 -4.79 -19.64 -10.19
C GLN A 111 -3.44 -18.93 -10.30
N TYR A 112 -2.50 -19.27 -9.41
CA TYR A 112 -1.12 -18.80 -9.42
C TYR A 112 -0.16 -20.00 -9.48
N LYS A 113 0.69 -20.05 -10.53
CA LYS A 113 1.53 -21.21 -10.85
C LYS A 113 0.70 -22.52 -10.78
N ASP A 114 1.26 -23.59 -10.27
CA ASP A 114 0.62 -24.93 -10.17
C ASP A 114 -0.34 -25.08 -8.97
N ARG A 115 -0.68 -23.99 -8.26
CA ARG A 115 -1.58 -24.05 -7.08
C ARG A 115 -3.03 -24.27 -7.54
N PRO A 116 -3.90 -24.92 -6.74
CA PRO A 116 -5.32 -25.06 -7.09
C PRO A 116 -6.01 -23.70 -7.33
N GLY A 117 -7.00 -23.69 -8.22
CA GLY A 117 -7.84 -22.51 -8.46
C GLY A 117 -8.62 -22.11 -7.20
N GLN A 118 -8.66 -20.82 -6.91
CA GLN A 118 -9.39 -20.24 -5.78
C GLN A 118 -10.35 -19.16 -6.26
N LYS A 119 -11.53 -19.07 -5.65
CA LYS A 119 -12.54 -18.08 -6.00
C LYS A 119 -12.36 -16.81 -5.18
N HIS A 120 -12.13 -15.69 -5.87
CA HIS A 120 -11.99 -14.38 -5.24
C HIS A 120 -12.96 -13.37 -5.82
N LYS A 121 -13.39 -12.42 -4.97
CA LYS A 121 -14.24 -11.29 -5.37
C LYS A 121 -13.38 -10.16 -5.92
N PHE A 122 -13.84 -9.54 -7.00
CA PHE A 122 -13.22 -8.38 -7.63
C PHE A 122 -14.25 -7.26 -7.76
N PHE A 123 -13.89 -6.07 -7.28
CA PHE A 123 -14.67 -4.86 -7.56
C PHE A 123 -14.31 -4.37 -8.96
N VAL A 124 -15.34 -4.19 -9.80
CA VAL A 124 -15.16 -3.63 -11.15
C VAL A 124 -15.31 -2.12 -11.08
N VAL A 125 -14.26 -1.39 -11.41
CA VAL A 125 -14.16 0.08 -11.21
C VAL A 125 -13.71 0.75 -12.50
N ASP A 126 -14.26 1.92 -12.82
CA ASP A 126 -13.70 2.73 -13.91
C ASP A 126 -12.37 3.34 -13.46
N THR A 127 -11.25 2.86 -14.02
CA THR A 127 -9.95 3.41 -13.69
C THR A 127 -8.93 3.13 -14.80
N PRO A 128 -8.06 4.11 -15.16
CA PRO A 128 -6.95 3.86 -16.07
C PRO A 128 -5.86 2.97 -15.44
N LYS A 129 -5.86 2.82 -14.10
CA LYS A 129 -4.86 2.08 -13.33
C LYS A 129 -4.80 0.58 -13.69
N VAL A 130 -3.77 -0.09 -13.20
CA VAL A 130 -3.59 -1.54 -13.33
C VAL A 130 -4.51 -2.30 -12.36
N PRO A 131 -4.84 -3.57 -12.63
CA PRO A 131 -5.53 -4.44 -11.68
C PRO A 131 -4.76 -4.59 -10.35
N ILE A 132 -5.47 -4.75 -9.24
CA ILE A 132 -4.89 -4.82 -7.88
C ILE A 132 -5.33 -6.11 -7.17
N ILE A 133 -4.38 -6.78 -6.54
CA ILE A 133 -4.61 -7.90 -5.62
C ILE A 133 -4.41 -7.40 -4.18
N SER A 134 -5.44 -7.59 -3.36
CA SER A 134 -5.47 -7.19 -1.96
C SER A 134 -4.56 -8.04 -1.06
N ARG A 135 -4.29 -7.52 0.13
CA ARG A 135 -3.60 -8.21 1.22
C ARG A 135 -4.15 -9.60 1.51
N GLN A 136 -5.46 -9.76 1.63
CA GLN A 136 -6.06 -11.07 1.98
C GLN A 136 -5.82 -12.09 0.86
N THR A 137 -6.19 -11.75 -0.38
CA THR A 137 -5.93 -12.60 -1.56
C THR A 137 -4.43 -12.90 -1.73
N SER A 138 -3.55 -11.97 -1.37
CA SER A 138 -2.10 -12.18 -1.36
C SER A 138 -1.66 -13.30 -0.41
N VAL A 139 -2.33 -13.43 0.75
CA VAL A 139 -2.09 -14.52 1.71
C VAL A 139 -2.75 -15.81 1.24
N ASP A 140 -3.99 -15.75 0.75
CA ASP A 140 -4.76 -16.92 0.30
C ASP A 140 -4.09 -17.63 -0.89
N LEU A 141 -3.57 -16.85 -1.85
CA LEU A 141 -2.76 -17.35 -2.97
C LEU A 141 -1.33 -17.72 -2.54
N GLY A 142 -0.94 -17.43 -1.29
CA GLY A 142 0.38 -17.66 -0.70
C GLY A 142 1.50 -16.91 -1.42
N LEU A 143 1.22 -15.69 -1.88
CA LEU A 143 2.13 -14.72 -2.48
C LEU A 143 2.84 -13.88 -1.41
N VAL A 144 2.25 -13.80 -0.22
CA VAL A 144 2.78 -13.08 0.95
C VAL A 144 2.59 -13.93 2.19
N LYS A 145 3.62 -14.00 3.03
CA LYS A 145 3.56 -14.58 4.38
C LYS A 145 3.96 -13.54 5.41
N PHE A 146 3.09 -13.33 6.39
CA PHE A 146 3.42 -12.62 7.62
C PHE A 146 4.18 -13.55 8.57
N ILE A 147 5.27 -13.06 9.14
CA ILE A 147 6.11 -13.77 10.11
C ILE A 147 6.07 -12.96 11.41
N PHE A 148 5.55 -13.60 12.45
CA PHE A 148 5.50 -13.07 13.81
C PHE A 148 6.68 -13.67 14.60
N ASP A 149 7.70 -12.88 14.88
CA ASP A 149 8.85 -13.31 15.68
C ASP A 149 8.47 -13.23 17.17
N GLY A 150 7.88 -14.30 17.71
CA GLY A 150 7.30 -14.40 19.06
C GLY A 150 8.29 -14.35 20.24
N LEU A 151 9.43 -13.68 20.09
CA LEU A 151 10.49 -13.54 21.11
C LEU A 151 10.77 -12.09 21.54
N THR A 152 10.10 -11.09 20.95
CA THR A 152 10.19 -9.69 21.42
C THR A 152 8.93 -9.27 22.15
N THR A 153 9.06 -8.88 23.42
CA THR A 153 8.01 -8.24 24.23
C THR A 153 7.77 -6.76 23.84
N GLN A 154 7.87 -6.45 22.56
CA GLN A 154 7.59 -5.14 21.97
C GLN A 154 6.59 -5.31 20.82
N PRO A 155 5.43 -4.63 20.85
CA PRO A 155 4.28 -4.95 19.99
C PRO A 155 4.38 -4.37 18.56
N CYS A 156 5.56 -4.40 17.93
CA CYS A 156 5.85 -3.58 16.75
C CYS A 156 6.63 -4.28 15.62
N ARG A 157 6.63 -5.62 15.52
CA ARG A 157 7.45 -6.35 14.54
C ARG A 157 6.74 -7.52 13.86
N ASP A 158 5.84 -7.17 12.94
CA ASP A 158 5.32 -8.09 11.93
C ASP A 158 6.22 -8.02 10.68
N ARG A 159 6.88 -9.12 10.31
CA ARG A 159 7.74 -9.17 9.12
C ARG A 159 6.96 -9.68 7.92
N ILE A 160 6.92 -8.91 6.83
CA ILE A 160 6.24 -9.29 5.58
C ILE A 160 7.26 -9.92 4.63
N LYS A 161 7.06 -11.19 4.28
CA LYS A 161 7.85 -11.88 3.24
C LYS A 161 7.01 -12.08 1.98
N ILE A 162 7.41 -11.47 0.88
CA ILE A 162 6.86 -11.75 -0.45
C ILE A 162 7.45 -13.10 -0.93
N MET A 163 6.58 -13.97 -1.42
CA MET A 163 6.86 -15.35 -1.83
C MET A 163 6.74 -15.47 -3.37
N ILE A 164 7.60 -14.73 -4.07
CA ILE A 164 7.81 -14.88 -5.51
C ILE A 164 9.09 -15.71 -5.67
N ASP A 165 8.93 -16.96 -6.09
CA ASP A 165 10.03 -17.84 -6.54
C ASP A 165 10.36 -17.60 -8.02
#